data_AF-A0A2V9YCU8-F1
#
_entry.id   AF-A0A2V9YCU8-F1
#
_cell.length_a   1.000
_cell.length_b   1.000
_cell.length_c   1.000
_cell.angle_alpha   90.00
_cell.angle_beta   90.00
_cell.angle_gamma   90.00
#
_symmetry.space_group_name_H-M   'P 1'
#
loop_
_entity.id
_entity.type
_entity.pdbx_description
1 polymer ?
#
loop_
_entity_poly.entity_id
_entity_poly.type
_entity_poly.pdbx_seq_one_letter_code
_entity_poly.pdbx_strand_id
1 'polypeptide(L)'
;MKDLLNGLKSSINRRSFMRKGLTAAGAATVGAGLLTHSSSALGQEGPEEHSGRLTKGDAAILRFLAAAEILETDFWVQYNELGGIQDSEVPGGSGNAAYTAALAVLDEDMAQYIHDNTEDEFTHQNFINAYLASKGADTVNL
;
A
#
# COMPACT_ATOMS: atom_id res chain seq x y z
N MET A 1 -39.32 27.63 -0.50
CA MET A 1 -38.24 27.09 0.38
C MET A 1 -38.14 25.56 0.30
N LYS A 2 -38.32 24.96 -0.89
CA LYS A 2 -38.11 23.52 -1.15
C LYS A 2 -37.16 23.28 -2.34
N ASP A 3 -36.99 24.28 -3.20
CA ASP A 3 -36.12 24.17 -4.38
C ASP A 3 -34.65 24.54 -4.14
N LEU A 4 -34.30 25.08 -2.96
CA LEU A 4 -32.91 25.42 -2.61
C LEU A 4 -32.13 24.27 -1.95
N LEU A 5 -32.80 23.16 -1.61
CA LEU A 5 -32.17 22.03 -0.90
C LEU A 5 -31.81 20.85 -1.81
N ASN A 6 -32.25 20.85 -3.08
CA ASN A 6 -31.91 19.80 -4.05
C ASN A 6 -30.55 20.01 -4.74
N GLY A 7 -29.90 21.16 -4.56
CA GLY A 7 -28.61 21.49 -5.19
C GLY A 7 -27.37 20.93 -4.48
N LEU A 8 -27.48 20.43 -3.24
CA LEU A 8 -26.33 20.04 -2.42
C LEU A 8 -25.97 18.54 -2.44
N LYS A 9 -26.61 17.74 -3.30
CA LYS A 9 -26.27 16.32 -3.51
C LYS A 9 -25.93 16.01 -4.97
N SER A 10 -25.01 16.77 -5.56
CA SER A 10 -24.31 16.31 -6.75
C SER A 10 -23.20 15.35 -6.33
N SER A 11 -23.51 14.06 -6.28
CA SER A 11 -22.50 13.00 -6.25
C SER A 11 -21.49 13.23 -7.37
N ILE A 12 -20.23 13.48 -7.01
CA ILE A 12 -19.13 13.55 -7.98
C ILE A 12 -19.00 12.15 -8.58
N ASN A 13 -19.55 12.00 -9.78
CA ASN A 13 -19.59 10.73 -10.48
C ASN A 13 -18.19 10.43 -11.01
N ARG A 14 -17.41 9.63 -10.26
CA ARG A 14 -16.03 9.22 -10.57
C ARG A 14 -15.87 8.72 -12.03
N ARG A 15 -16.90 8.08 -12.57
CA ARG A 15 -16.95 7.60 -13.96
C ARG A 15 -17.05 8.72 -14.99
N SER A 16 -17.73 9.83 -14.65
CA SER A 16 -17.79 11.01 -15.52
C SER A 16 -16.45 11.74 -15.56
N PHE A 17 -15.72 11.79 -14.43
CA PHE A 17 -14.38 12.36 -14.38
C PHE A 17 -13.40 11.57 -15.25
N MET A 18 -13.37 10.24 -15.16
CA MET A 18 -12.54 9.40 -16.04
C MET A 18 -12.92 9.54 -17.52
N ARG A 19 -14.21 9.56 -17.84
CA ARG A 19 -14.67 9.66 -19.23
C ARG A 19 -14.38 11.03 -19.85
N LYS A 20 -14.49 12.11 -19.07
CA LYS A 20 -14.17 13.47 -19.52
C LYS A 20 -12.65 13.72 -19.55
N GLY A 21 -11.89 13.15 -18.60
CA GLY A 21 -10.43 13.20 -18.60
C GLY A 21 -9.82 12.50 -19.81
N LEU A 22 -10.39 11.37 -20.25
CA LEU A 22 -9.92 10.64 -21.43
C LEU A 22 -10.28 11.32 -22.76
N THR A 23 -11.30 12.18 -22.78
CA THR A 23 -11.78 12.84 -24.01
C THR A 23 -11.26 14.27 -24.18
N ALA A 24 -10.90 14.97 -23.10
CA ALA A 24 -10.35 16.32 -23.16
C ALA A 24 -8.88 16.39 -23.61
N ALA A 25 -8.16 15.27 -23.64
CA ALA A 25 -6.75 15.20 -24.03
C ALA A 25 -6.49 14.52 -25.40
N GLY A 26 -7.54 14.23 -26.18
CA GLY A 26 -7.47 13.20 -27.22
C GLY A 26 -7.63 13.60 -28.69
N ALA A 27 -7.80 14.87 -29.08
CA ALA A 27 -8.25 15.16 -30.46
C ALA A 27 -7.51 16.24 -31.26
N ALA A 28 -6.53 16.97 -30.71
CA ALA A 28 -5.73 17.86 -31.54
C ALA A 28 -4.33 18.04 -30.93
N THR A 29 -3.30 17.87 -31.75
CA THR A 29 -1.88 18.24 -31.54
C THR A 29 -0.90 17.29 -30.82
N VAL A 30 -1.29 16.09 -30.36
CA VAL A 30 -0.34 15.18 -29.69
C VAL A 30 0.23 14.12 -30.67
N GLY A 31 0.81 14.58 -31.79
CA GLY A 31 1.35 13.70 -32.85
C GLY A 31 2.88 13.56 -32.87
N ALA A 32 3.62 14.47 -32.22
CA ALA A 32 5.09 14.47 -32.26
C ALA A 32 5.78 14.71 -30.91
N GLY A 33 5.08 15.26 -29.91
CA GLY A 33 5.65 15.53 -28.57
C GLY A 33 5.54 14.37 -27.56
N LEU A 34 4.73 13.35 -27.85
CA LEU A 34 4.51 12.21 -26.93
C LEU A 34 5.53 11.09 -27.11
N LEU A 35 6.32 11.10 -28.19
CA LEU A 35 7.42 10.17 -28.39
C LEU A 35 8.75 10.69 -27.83
N THR A 36 8.83 11.97 -27.47
CA THR A 36 10.04 12.57 -26.85
C THR A 36 9.92 12.71 -25.33
N HIS A 37 8.70 12.62 -24.80
CA HIS A 37 8.42 12.48 -23.37
C HIS A 37 7.80 11.12 -23.12
N SER A 38 8.60 10.07 -23.32
CA SER A 38 8.41 8.80 -22.62
C SER A 38 8.10 9.14 -21.18
N SER A 39 6.89 8.78 -20.74
CA SER A 39 6.44 8.98 -19.38
C SER A 39 7.54 8.58 -18.42
N SER A 40 8.05 9.53 -17.62
CA SER A 40 9.00 9.31 -16.51
C SER A 40 8.47 8.36 -15.42
N ALA A 41 7.32 7.72 -15.66
CA ALA A 41 6.70 6.72 -14.81
C ALA A 41 7.17 5.28 -15.14
N LEU A 42 7.79 5.05 -16.30
CA LEU A 42 8.50 3.81 -16.61
C LEU A 42 9.99 4.13 -16.57
N GLY A 43 10.72 3.46 -15.70
CA GLY A 43 12.15 3.69 -15.46
C GLY A 43 12.92 3.78 -16.77
N GLN A 44 13.62 4.89 -16.99
CA GLN A 44 14.67 4.91 -18.01
C GLN A 44 15.84 4.08 -17.45
N GLU A 45 16.25 3.06 -18.20
CA GLU A 45 17.55 2.41 -18.02
C GLU A 45 18.63 3.50 -18.15
N GLY A 46 19.04 4.03 -17.00
CA GLY A 46 20.00 5.11 -16.89
C GLY A 46 21.30 4.63 -16.25
N PRO A 47 22.33 5.48 -16.17
CA PRO A 47 23.64 5.15 -15.58
C PRO A 47 23.57 4.58 -14.14
N GLU A 48 22.42 4.76 -13.47
CA GLU A 48 22.15 4.30 -12.11
C GLU A 48 22.17 2.76 -11.98
N GLU A 49 21.78 1.99 -13.01
CA GLU A 49 21.75 0.51 -12.92
C GLU A 49 23.12 -0.12 -12.66
N HIS A 50 24.19 0.52 -13.13
CA HIS A 50 25.57 0.08 -12.89
C HIS A 50 26.22 0.69 -11.65
N SER A 51 25.56 1.68 -11.03
CA SER A 51 26.09 2.40 -9.86
C SER A 51 25.72 1.75 -8.52
N GLY A 52 24.86 0.72 -8.55
CA GLY A 52 24.31 0.08 -7.36
C GLY A 52 23.24 0.90 -6.63
N ARG A 53 22.82 2.04 -7.18
CA ARG A 53 21.78 2.95 -6.67
C ARG A 53 20.43 2.69 -7.33
N LEU A 54 19.35 3.01 -6.64
CA LEU A 54 17.99 2.89 -7.19
C LEU A 54 17.67 4.08 -8.09
N THR A 55 16.96 3.83 -9.19
CA THR A 55 16.34 4.92 -9.93
C THR A 55 15.27 5.59 -9.07
N LYS A 56 14.88 6.83 -9.40
CA LYS A 56 13.80 7.53 -8.69
C LYS A 56 12.48 6.76 -8.75
N GLY A 57 12.21 6.07 -9.86
CA GLY A 57 11.01 5.27 -10.06
C GLY A 57 11.01 4.05 -9.15
N ASP A 58 12.11 3.29 -9.13
CA ASP A 58 12.22 2.08 -8.29
C ASP A 58 12.16 2.42 -6.80
N ALA A 59 12.85 3.50 -6.39
CA ALA A 59 12.76 3.99 -5.02
C ALA A 59 11.32 4.39 -4.66
N ALA A 60 10.56 5.02 -5.56
CA ALA A 60 9.17 5.37 -5.31
C ALA A 60 8.26 4.14 -5.17
N ILE A 61 8.47 3.10 -6.00
CA ILE A 61 7.73 1.84 -5.90
C ILE A 61 8.03 1.15 -4.57
N LEU A 62 9.29 1.03 -4.20
CA LEU A 62 9.69 0.39 -2.95
C LEU A 62 9.19 1.14 -1.73
N ARG A 63 9.19 2.48 -1.75
CA ARG A 63 8.59 3.30 -0.68
C ARG A 63 7.08 3.13 -0.60
N PHE A 64 6.40 3.00 -1.74
CA PHE A 64 4.97 2.71 -1.75
C PHE A 64 4.67 1.35 -1.12
N LEU A 65 5.44 0.31 -1.46
CA LEU A 65 5.32 -1.01 -0.85
C LEU A 65 5.64 -0.97 0.64
N ALA A 66 6.73 -0.32 1.06
CA ALA A 66 7.06 -0.17 2.48
C ALA A 66 5.92 0.49 3.28
N ALA A 67 5.24 1.48 2.72
CA ALA A 67 4.07 2.10 3.34
C ALA A 67 2.89 1.11 3.45
N ALA A 68 2.69 0.25 2.46
CA ALA A 68 1.67 -0.80 2.51
C ALA A 68 1.99 -1.81 3.62
N GLU A 69 3.23 -2.33 3.67
CA GLU A 69 3.63 -3.30 4.71
C GLU A 69 3.51 -2.73 6.13
N ILE A 70 3.81 -1.43 6.34
CA ILE A 70 3.60 -0.76 7.64
C ILE A 70 2.12 -0.79 8.04
N LEU A 71 1.21 -0.49 7.10
CA LEU A 71 -0.23 -0.50 7.36
C LEU A 71 -0.76 -1.92 7.59
N GLU A 72 -0.28 -2.89 6.82
CA GLU A 72 -0.64 -4.30 7.00
C GLU A 72 -0.14 -4.81 8.35
N THR A 73 1.09 -4.44 8.75
CA THR A 73 1.60 -4.76 10.09
C THR A 73 0.69 -4.20 11.19
N ASP A 74 0.27 -2.93 11.10
CA ASP A 74 -0.62 -2.32 12.11
C ASP A 74 -1.95 -3.08 12.21
N PHE A 75 -2.54 -3.47 11.08
CA PHE A 75 -3.77 -4.28 11.09
C PHE A 75 -3.57 -5.68 11.65
N TRP A 76 -2.48 -6.34 11.32
CA TRP A 76 -2.17 -7.68 11.83
C TRP A 76 -1.88 -7.67 13.33
N VAL A 77 -1.15 -6.68 13.84
CA VAL A 77 -0.96 -6.50 15.28
C VAL A 77 -2.29 -6.38 16.00
N GLN A 78 -3.22 -5.55 15.50
CA GLN A 78 -4.56 -5.42 16.10
C GLN A 78 -5.35 -6.74 16.07
N TYR A 79 -5.21 -7.54 15.02
CA TYR A 79 -5.81 -8.88 14.97
C TYR A 79 -5.14 -9.83 15.97
N ASN A 80 -3.81 -9.79 16.06
CA ASN A 80 -3.01 -10.62 16.95
C ASN A 80 -3.28 -10.31 18.43
N GLU A 81 -3.60 -9.06 18.78
CA GLU A 81 -4.02 -8.66 20.12
C GLU A 81 -5.22 -9.47 20.66
N LEU A 82 -6.08 -9.95 19.76
CA LEU A 82 -7.34 -10.63 20.09
C LEU A 82 -7.34 -12.12 19.72
N GLY A 83 -6.91 -12.44 18.50
CA GLY A 83 -7.14 -13.73 17.86
C GLY A 83 -5.90 -14.60 17.66
N GLY A 84 -4.70 -14.03 17.76
CA GLY A 84 -3.45 -14.76 17.52
C GLY A 84 -2.85 -15.39 18.79
N ILE A 85 -1.67 -15.97 18.63
CA ILE A 85 -0.92 -16.60 19.72
C ILE A 85 -0.37 -15.51 20.66
N GLN A 86 -0.63 -15.66 21.96
CA GLN A 86 -0.18 -14.70 22.98
C GLN A 86 1.18 -15.12 23.54
N ASP A 87 2.25 -14.76 22.83
CA ASP A 87 3.64 -14.98 23.26
C ASP A 87 4.47 -13.68 23.19
N SER A 88 5.79 -13.81 23.06
CA SER A 88 6.73 -12.69 23.01
C SER A 88 7.43 -12.49 21.67
N GLU A 89 7.05 -13.23 20.63
CA GLU A 89 7.72 -13.18 19.32
C GLU A 89 7.31 -11.91 18.56
N VAL A 90 6.01 -11.59 18.59
CA VAL A 90 5.45 -10.36 18.00
C VAL A 90 4.64 -9.57 19.03
N PRO A 91 4.43 -8.26 18.84
CA PRO A 91 3.47 -7.51 19.63
C PRO A 91 2.09 -8.16 19.63
N GLY A 92 1.50 -8.24 20.83
CA GLY A 92 0.20 -8.84 21.05
C GLY A 92 -0.52 -8.18 22.22
N GLY A 93 -1.60 -8.81 22.65
CA GLY A 93 -2.52 -8.27 23.64
C GLY A 93 -2.70 -9.22 24.82
N SER A 94 -3.94 -9.30 25.30
CA SER A 94 -4.35 -10.31 26.29
C SER A 94 -5.14 -11.46 25.67
N GLY A 95 -5.37 -11.42 24.35
CA GLY A 95 -6.28 -12.31 23.63
C GLY A 95 -7.75 -12.11 24.00
N ASN A 96 -8.62 -12.82 23.28
CA ASN A 96 -10.05 -12.93 23.56
C ASN A 96 -10.56 -14.35 23.32
N ALA A 97 -10.73 -15.13 24.38
CA ALA A 97 -11.09 -16.55 24.28
C ALA A 97 -12.40 -16.82 23.51
N ALA A 98 -13.41 -15.95 23.65
CA ALA A 98 -14.67 -16.12 22.93
C ALA A 98 -14.50 -15.85 21.43
N TYR A 99 -13.69 -14.86 21.08
CA TYR A 99 -13.36 -14.52 19.70
C TYR A 99 -12.49 -15.61 19.05
N THR A 100 -11.41 -16.06 19.69
CA THR A 100 -10.55 -17.15 19.20
C THR A 100 -11.34 -18.45 19.03
N ALA A 101 -12.25 -18.78 19.95
CA ALA A 101 -13.12 -19.95 19.80
C ALA A 101 -14.08 -19.83 18.61
N ALA A 102 -14.56 -18.63 18.30
CA ALA A 102 -15.39 -18.39 17.12
C ALA A 102 -14.57 -18.47 15.82
N LEU A 103 -13.33 -17.97 15.81
CA LEU A 103 -12.40 -18.09 14.69
C LEU A 103 -12.03 -19.54 14.39
N ALA A 104 -11.80 -20.35 15.43
CA ALA A 104 -11.46 -21.77 15.31
C ALA A 104 -12.54 -22.62 14.61
N VAL A 105 -13.78 -22.13 14.52
CA VAL A 105 -14.85 -22.79 13.74
C VAL A 105 -14.62 -22.63 12.23
N LEU A 106 -13.95 -21.55 11.81
CA LEU A 106 -13.63 -21.28 10.41
C LEU A 106 -12.38 -22.05 9.97
N ASP A 107 -11.36 -22.04 10.83
CA ASP A 107 -10.08 -22.71 10.63
C ASP A 107 -9.43 -22.97 11.99
N GLU A 108 -9.05 -24.22 12.27
CA GLU A 108 -8.49 -24.61 13.57
C GLU A 108 -7.14 -23.96 13.86
N ASP A 109 -6.40 -23.58 12.83
CA ASP A 109 -5.06 -22.98 12.95
C ASP A 109 -5.07 -21.45 12.79
N MET A 110 -6.25 -20.81 12.85
CA MET A 110 -6.39 -19.37 12.62
C MET A 110 -5.53 -18.52 13.57
N ALA A 111 -5.27 -18.98 14.79
CA ALA A 111 -4.40 -18.27 15.73
C ALA A 111 -2.93 -18.24 15.26
N GLN A 112 -2.44 -19.33 14.69
CA GLN A 112 -1.09 -19.41 14.10
C GLN A 112 -1.04 -18.54 12.83
N TYR A 113 -2.05 -18.62 11.97
CA TYR A 113 -2.11 -17.80 10.76
C TYR A 113 -2.05 -16.29 11.09
N ILE A 114 -2.79 -15.82 12.07
CA ILE A 114 -2.73 -14.41 12.49
C ILE A 114 -1.35 -14.04 13.02
N HIS A 115 -0.74 -14.90 13.85
CA HIS A 115 0.56 -14.65 14.47
C HIS A 115 1.69 -14.63 13.43
N ASP A 116 1.76 -15.64 12.54
CA ASP A 116 2.77 -15.75 11.50
C ASP A 116 2.70 -14.59 10.50
N ASN A 117 1.50 -14.21 10.04
CA ASN A 117 1.38 -13.04 9.15
C ASN A 117 1.80 -11.75 9.85
N THR A 118 1.58 -11.64 11.17
CA THR A 118 2.08 -10.49 11.93
C THR A 118 3.61 -10.44 11.89
N GLU A 119 4.28 -11.57 12.09
CA GLU A 119 5.75 -11.67 12.00
C GLU A 119 6.27 -11.37 10.59
N ASP A 120 5.62 -11.96 9.57
CA ASP A 120 5.96 -11.78 8.16
C ASP A 120 5.89 -10.30 7.77
N GLU A 121 4.82 -9.58 8.13
CA GLU A 121 4.71 -8.17 7.76
C GLU A 121 5.73 -7.29 8.49
N PHE A 122 6.07 -7.59 9.76
CA PHE A 122 7.22 -6.96 10.42
C PHE A 122 8.50 -7.19 9.63
N THR A 123 8.74 -8.41 9.17
CA THR A 123 9.92 -8.75 8.38
C THR A 123 9.93 -8.02 7.04
N HIS A 124 8.80 -7.94 6.34
CA HIS A 124 8.67 -7.25 5.06
C HIS A 124 8.93 -5.73 5.19
N GLN A 125 8.27 -5.05 6.13
CA GLN A 125 8.49 -3.61 6.32
C GLN A 125 9.94 -3.29 6.70
N ASN A 126 10.56 -4.13 7.54
CA ASN A 126 11.93 -3.95 8.00
C ASN A 126 12.90 -4.18 6.86
N PHE A 127 12.68 -5.23 6.07
CA PHE A 127 13.50 -5.56 4.92
C PHE A 127 13.48 -4.44 3.87
N ILE A 128 12.30 -3.96 3.47
CA ILE A 128 12.21 -2.94 2.42
C ILE A 128 12.83 -1.62 2.88
N ASN A 129 12.59 -1.21 4.13
CA ASN A 129 13.22 -0.01 4.69
C ASN A 129 14.76 -0.16 4.80
N ALA A 130 15.25 -1.31 5.24
CA ALA A 130 16.68 -1.59 5.28
C ALA A 130 17.30 -1.59 3.87
N TYR A 131 16.60 -2.14 2.88
CA TYR A 131 17.05 -2.15 1.50
C TYR A 131 17.10 -0.72 0.92
N LEU A 132 16.06 0.09 1.11
CA LEU A 132 16.05 1.51 0.74
C LEU A 132 17.23 2.26 1.36
N ALA A 133 17.47 2.09 2.66
CA ALA A 133 18.60 2.70 3.37
C ALA A 133 19.96 2.24 2.79
N SER A 134 20.10 0.95 2.49
CA SER A 134 21.33 0.38 1.88
C SER A 134 21.64 0.99 0.50
N LYS A 135 20.62 1.51 -0.18
CA LYS A 135 20.71 2.16 -1.49
C LYS A 135 20.80 3.68 -1.41
N GLY A 136 20.82 4.24 -0.19
CA GLY A 136 20.83 5.68 0.06
C GLY A 136 19.55 6.39 -0.38
N ALA A 137 18.42 5.66 -0.44
CA ALA A 137 17.09 6.21 -0.69
C ALA A 137 16.37 6.50 0.65
N ASP A 138 15.39 7.40 0.60
CA ASP A 138 14.57 7.72 1.78
C ASP A 138 13.75 6.51 2.21
N THR A 139 13.77 6.20 3.52
CA THR A 139 12.91 5.19 4.13
C THR A 139 11.49 5.73 4.39
N VAL A 140 10.61 4.87 4.89
CA VAL A 140 9.22 5.21 5.20
C VAL A 140 8.94 4.98 6.68
N ASN A 141 8.22 5.95 7.26
CA ASN A 141 7.63 5.90 8.59
C ASN A 141 6.32 6.72 8.53
N LEU A 142 5.22 6.21 9.10
CA LEU A 142 3.87 6.78 8.99
C LEU A 142 3.38 7.42 10.29
#